data_AF-A0A1J3HID9-F1
#
_entry.id   AF-A0A1J3HID9-F1
#
_cell.length_a   1.000
_cell.length_b   1.000
_cell.length_c   1.000
_cell.angle_alpha   90.00
_cell.angle_beta   90.00
_cell.angle_gamma   90.00
#
_symmetry.space_group_name_H-M   'P 1'
#
loop_
_entity.id
_entity.type
_entity.pdbx_description
1 polymer ?
#
loop_
_entity_poly.entity_id
_entity_poly.type
_entity_poly.pdbx_seq_one_letter_code
_entity_poly.pdbx_strand_id
1 'polypeptide(L)' 'LVGTILAEFHDSKVGGHGGILKTQKRIGELFYWAGMMSDIRGYVAACLVCQRHKYSTLAPSGLLQPLPVPVSIWEDIS' A
#
# COMPACT_ATOMS: atom_id res chain seq x y z
N LEU A 1 6.15 -0.31 -23.63
CA LEU A 1 6.90 -1.51 -23.18
C LEU A 1 7.03 -1.56 -21.65
N VAL A 2 7.52 -0.50 -21.00
CA VAL A 2 7.59 -0.42 -19.52
C VAL A 2 6.22 -0.70 -18.84
N GLY A 3 5.14 -0.07 -19.30
CA GLY A 3 3.80 -0.34 -18.74
C GLY A 3 3.36 -1.80 -18.82
N THR A 4 3.70 -2.50 -19.91
CA THR A 4 3.40 -3.93 -20.08
C THR A 4 4.20 -4.79 -19.11
N ILE A 5 5.49 -4.47 -18.90
CA ILE A 5 6.31 -5.15 -17.90
C ILE A 5 5.70 -4.96 -16.51
N LEU A 6 5.36 -3.73 -16.14
CA LEU A 6 4.76 -3.44 -14.84
C LEU A 6 3.47 -4.23 -14.60
N ALA A 7 2.56 -4.24 -15.59
CA ALA A 7 1.33 -5.01 -15.52
C ALA A 7 1.60 -6.52 -15.40
N GLU A 8 2.50 -7.08 -16.20
CA GLU A 8 2.79 -8.52 -16.18
C GLU A 8 3.39 -8.98 -14.84
N PHE A 9 4.31 -8.21 -14.27
CA PHE A 9 4.99 -8.58 -13.02
C PHE A 9 4.24 -8.15 -11.74
N HIS A 10 3.18 -7.35 -11.87
CA HIS A 10 2.34 -6.91 -10.75
C HIS A 10 0.92 -7.50 -10.76
N ASP A 11 0.20 -7.37 -11.89
CA ASP A 11 -1.24 -7.69 -11.98
C ASP A 11 -1.52 -9.14 -12.36
N SER A 12 -0.57 -9.81 -13.03
CA SER A 12 -0.75 -11.23 -13.39
C SER A 12 -0.89 -12.12 -12.15
N LYS A 13 -1.36 -13.36 -12.34
CA LYS A 13 -1.38 -14.36 -11.26
C LYS A 13 0.01 -14.63 -10.67
N VAL A 14 1.06 -14.52 -11.49
CA VAL A 14 2.45 -14.66 -11.05
C VAL A 14 2.86 -13.43 -10.23
N GLY A 15 2.48 -12.23 -10.71
CA GLY A 15 2.65 -10.94 -10.04
C GLY A 15 1.96 -10.88 -8.67
N GLY A 16 0.72 -11.36 -8.60
CA GLY A 16 -0.04 -11.55 -7.37
C GLY A 16 -0.22 -10.27 -6.54
N HIS A 17 -0.22 -9.10 -7.19
CA HIS A 17 -0.30 -7.79 -6.52
C HIS A 17 0.74 -7.62 -5.40
N GLY A 18 1.96 -8.10 -5.66
CA GLY A 18 3.10 -7.97 -4.77
C GLY A 18 3.41 -6.50 -4.45
N GLY A 19 3.94 -6.26 -3.24
CA GLY A 19 4.43 -4.93 -2.88
C GLY A 19 5.66 -4.53 -3.71
N ILE A 20 6.02 -3.24 -3.64
CA ILE A 20 7.10 -2.61 -4.43
C ILE A 20 8.36 -3.47 -4.50
N LEU A 21 8.88 -3.95 -3.36
CA LEU A 21 10.12 -4.73 -3.32
C LEU A 21 10.01 -6.08 -4.04
N LYS A 22 8.85 -6.75 -3.93
CA LYS A 22 8.62 -8.03 -4.62
C LYS A 22 8.52 -7.83 -6.12
N THR A 23 7.80 -6.81 -6.55
CA THR A 23 7.67 -6.45 -7.97
C THR A 23 9.02 -6.03 -8.54
N GLN A 24 9.81 -5.21 -7.84
CA GLN A 24 11.15 -4.83 -8.29
C GLN A 24 12.09 -6.02 -8.39
N LYS A 25 12.11 -6.92 -7.40
CA LYS A 25 12.98 -8.09 -7.45
C LYS A 25 12.73 -8.91 -8.72
N ARG A 26 11.47 -9.20 -9.03
CA ARG A 26 11.09 -9.98 -10.22
C ARG A 26 11.43 -9.29 -11.53
N ILE A 27 11.13 -7.99 -11.63
CA ILE A 27 11.46 -7.23 -12.83
C ILE A 27 12.98 -7.17 -13.03
N GLY A 28 13.73 -6.93 -11.95
CA GLY A 28 15.19 -6.81 -11.96
C GLY A 28 15.95 -8.09 -12.33
N GLU A 29 15.28 -9.25 -12.34
CA GLU A 29 15.87 -10.51 -12.84
C GLU A 29 16.00 -10.54 -14.37
N LEU A 30 15.20 -9.74 -15.09
CA LEU A 30 15.09 -9.81 -16.56
C LEU A 30 15.27 -8.46 -17.25
N PHE A 31 14.92 -7.36 -16.58
CA PHE A 31 14.87 -6.04 -17.18
C PHE A 31 15.53 -5.00 -16.28
N TYR A 32 16.07 -3.98 -16.94
CA TYR A 32 16.56 -2.78 -16.27
C TYR A 32 16.32 -1.57 -17.16
N TRP A 33 15.94 -0.45 -16.54
CA TRP A 33 15.89 0.85 -17.20
C TRP A 33 16.12 1.98 -16.19
N ALA A 34 16.52 3.14 -16.70
CA ALA A 34 16.67 4.35 -15.90
C ALA A 34 15.31 4.77 -15.33
N GLY A 35 15.23 4.99 -14.02
CA GLY A 35 13.97 5.36 -13.35
C GLY A 35 13.07 4.18 -12.95
N MET A 36 13.48 2.93 -13.19
CA MET A 36 12.70 1.72 -12.90
C MET A 36 12.05 1.70 -11.50
N MET A 37 12.80 2.06 -10.46
CA MET A 37 12.26 2.08 -9.11
C MET A 37 11.16 3.11 -8.89
N SER A 38 11.26 4.27 -9.55
CA SER A 38 10.23 5.30 -9.48
C SER A 38 8.95 4.86 -10.19
N ASP A 39 9.10 4.24 -11.38
CA ASP A 39 7.96 3.71 -12.13
C ASP A 39 7.25 2.59 -11.38
N ILE A 40 8.00 1.66 -10.79
CA ILE A 40 7.43 0.57 -9.98
C ILE A 40 6.70 1.13 -8.76
N ARG A 41 7.30 2.09 -8.05
CA ARG A 41 6.64 2.73 -6.90
C ARG A 41 5.33 3.40 -7.31
N GLY A 42 5.36 4.20 -8.39
CA GLY A 42 4.17 4.87 -8.91
C GLY A 42 3.08 3.89 -9.31
N TYR A 43 3.45 2.83 -10.03
CA TYR A 43 2.51 1.80 -10.49
C TYR A 43 1.83 1.06 -9.34
N VAL A 44 2.62 0.54 -8.39
CA VAL A 44 2.09 -0.19 -7.23
C VAL A 44 1.27 0.73 -6.33
N ALA A 45 1.67 1.99 -6.15
CA ALA A 45 0.89 2.97 -5.39
C ALA A 45 -0.47 3.27 -6.04
N ALA A 46 -0.53 3.33 -7.37
CA ALA A 46 -1.78 3.57 -8.11
C ALA A 46 -2.70 2.34 -8.22
N CYS A 47 -2.24 1.14 -7.83
CA CYS A 47 -3.03 -0.09 -7.95
C CYS A 47 -4.22 -0.12 -6.98
N LEU A 48 -5.44 0.06 -7.50
CA LEU A 48 -6.67 0.05 -6.72
C LEU A 48 -6.92 -1.26 -5.96
N VAL A 49 -6.52 -2.40 -6.52
CA VAL A 49 -6.64 -3.70 -5.85
C VAL A 49 -5.75 -3.74 -4.62
N CYS A 50 -4.51 -3.27 -4.73
CA CYS A 50 -3.60 -3.16 -3.59
C CYS A 50 -4.13 -2.18 -2.54
N GLN A 51 -4.54 -0.98 -2.94
CA GLN A 51 -4.98 0.06 -2.00
C GLN A 51 -6.24 -0.32 -1.22
N ARG A 52 -7.15 -1.12 -1.82
CA ARG A 52 -8.36 -1.58 -1.14
C ARG A 52 -8.11 -2.70 -0.14
N HIS A 53 -7.12 -3.57 -0.39
CA HIS A 53 -6.88 -4.76 0.44
C HIS A 53 -5.72 -4.60 1.43
N LYS A 54 -4.76 -3.71 1.17
CA LYS A 54 -3.61 -3.47 2.04
C LYS A 54 -3.89 -2.24 2.90
N TYR A 55 -4.11 -2.44 4.18
CA TYR A 55 -4.17 -1.36 5.16
C TYR A 55 -2.74 -0.88 5.50
N SER A 56 -2.64 0.36 5.98
CA SER A 56 -1.37 0.87 6.52
C SER A 56 -1.04 0.14 7.83
N THR A 57 0.14 -0.47 7.90
CA THR A 57 0.66 -1.06 9.14
C THR A 57 1.41 -0.04 9.99
N LEU A 58 1.43 1.23 9.58
CA LEU A 58 2.00 2.30 10.39
C LEU A 58 1.13 2.48 11.63
N ALA A 59 1.78 2.72 12.77
CA ALA A 59 1.07 3.12 13.97
C ALA A 59 0.24 4.39 13.67
N PRO A 60 -1.01 4.47 14.16
CA PRO A 60 -1.76 5.71 14.14
C PRO A 60 -0.91 6.84 14.69
N SER A 61 -0.97 8.00 14.05
CA SER A 61 -0.23 9.16 14.53
C SER A 61 -0.85 9.66 15.84
N GLY A 62 -0.02 9.87 16.85
CA GLY A 62 -0.45 10.39 18.15
C GLY A 62 -0.83 9.32 19.16
N LEU A 63 -1.07 9.77 20.39
CA LEU A 63 -1.58 8.95 21.48
C LEU A 63 -3.11 8.91 21.42
N LEU A 64 -3.69 7.79 21.85
CA LEU A 64 -5.13 7.70 22.09
C LEU A 64 -5.55 8.84 23.03
N GLN A 65 -6.52 9.64 22.59
CA GLN A 65 -7.13 10.69 23.40
C GLN A 65 -8.33 10.08 24.12
N PRO A 66 -8.24 9.77 25.43
CA PRO A 66 -9.39 9.27 26.16
C PRO A 66 -10.46 10.36 26.25
N LEU A 67 -11.73 9.94 26.27
CA LEU A 67 -12.83 10.83 26.60
C LEU A 67 -12.66 11.35 28.04
N PRO A 68 -13.12 12.58 28.34
CA PRO A 68 -13.16 13.06 29.72
C PRO A 68 -14.00 12.12 30.58
N VAL A 69 -13.64 11.99 31.86
CA VAL A 69 -14.41 11.18 32.81
C VAL A 69 -15.76 11.88 33.05
N PRO A 70 -16.91 11.20 32.86
CA PRO A 70 -18.21 11.78 33.14
C PRO A 70 -18.32 12.16 34.62
N VAL A 71 -18.93 13.30 34.93
CA VAL A 71 -19.12 13.74 36.32
C VAL A 71 -20.46 13.29 36.89
N SER A 72 -21.38 12.84 36.03
CA SER A 72 -22.72 12.43 36.41
C SER A 72 -23.23 11.20 35.63
N ILE A 73 -24.23 10.53 36.19
CA ILE A 73 -24.86 9.36 35.55
C ILE A 73 -25.71 9.88 34.39
N TRP A 74 -25.61 9.22 33.22
CA TRP A 74 -26.38 9.52 32.00
C TRP A 74 -25.95 10.78 31.21
N GLU A 75 -24.75 11.32 31.43
CA GLU A 75 -24.26 12.54 30.75
C GLU A 75 -23.88 12.30 29.27
N ASP A 76 -23.31 11.13 28.96
CA ASP A 76 -22.73 10.82 27.64
C ASP A 76 -23.54 9.80 26.81
N ILE A 77 -24.87 9.84 26.89
CA ILE A 77 -25.73 8.92 26.12
C ILE A 77 -26.46 9.71 25.03
N SER A 78 -26.13 9.45 23.76
CA SER A 78 -26.83 9.90 22.55
C SER A 78 -27.18 8.72 21.67
#